data_AF-A0A0D0FYR8-F1
#
_entry.id   AF-A0A0D0FYR8-F1
#
_cell.length_a   1.000
_cell.length_b   1.000
_cell.length_c   1.000
_cell.angle_alpha   90.00
_cell.angle_beta   90.00
_cell.angle_gamma   90.00
#
_symmetry.space_group_name_H-M   'P 1'
#
loop_
_entity.id
_entity.type
_entity.pdbx_description
1 polymer ?
#
loop_
_entity_poly.entity_id
_entity_poly.type
_entity_poly.pdbx_seq_one_letter_code
_entity_poly.pdbx_strand_id
1 'polypeptide(L)' 'MMDSSQLKTIIPMKNLELKNLGVQEMNTTEMSKIEGGGVIGDLFKELTGIATNLVKNTISFIGTQLGIIFGSL' A
#
# COMPACT_ATOMS: atom_id res chain seq x y z
N MET A 1 16.96 -0.92 -44.98
CA MET A 1 16.09 -0.62 -43.83
C MET A 1 15.26 -1.86 -43.56
N MET A 2 15.40 -2.47 -42.38
CA MET A 2 14.74 -3.73 -42.05
C MET A 2 13.31 -3.41 -41.58
N ASP A 3 12.32 -3.91 -42.32
CA ASP A 3 10.89 -3.73 -42.05
C ASP A 3 10.53 -4.27 -40.66
N SER A 4 9.90 -3.43 -39.83
CA SER A 4 9.45 -3.77 -38.47
C SER A 4 8.49 -4.98 -38.43
N SER A 5 7.89 -5.35 -39.57
CA SER A 5 7.09 -6.56 -39.76
C SER A 5 7.92 -7.85 -39.68
N GLN A 6 9.21 -7.80 -39.99
CA GLN A 6 10.12 -8.95 -39.91
C GLN A 6 10.61 -9.25 -38.48
N LEU A 7 10.51 -8.29 -37.55
CA LEU A 7 10.80 -8.53 -36.14
C LEU A 7 9.73 -9.41 -35.47
N LYS A 8 8.49 -9.39 -35.99
CA LYS A 8 7.37 -10.21 -35.50
C LYS A 8 7.47 -11.68 -35.92
N THR A 9 8.39 -12.00 -36.83
CA THR A 9 8.67 -13.35 -37.36
C THR A 9 9.75 -14.09 -36.56
N ILE A 10 10.45 -13.43 -35.63
CA ILE A 10 11.39 -14.09 -34.71
C ILE A 10 10.58 -14.64 -33.53
N ILE A 11 9.91 -15.77 -33.79
CA ILE A 11 9.12 -16.59 -32.87
C ILE A 11 8.06 -15.78 -32.09
N PRO A 12 6.77 -15.79 -32.48
CA PRO A 12 5.74 -15.27 -31.60
C PRO A 12 5.86 -16.02 -30.27
N MET A 13 6.02 -15.29 -29.15
CA MET A 13 6.00 -15.91 -27.83
C MET A 13 4.73 -16.75 -27.76
N LYS A 14 4.89 -18.07 -27.80
CA LYS A 14 3.81 -18.98 -27.45
C LYS A 14 3.43 -18.62 -26.02
N ASN A 15 2.13 -18.57 -25.75
CA ASN A 15 1.55 -18.20 -24.45
C ASN A 15 2.51 -18.59 -23.30
N LEU A 16 2.83 -17.64 -22.44
CA LEU A 16 3.78 -17.84 -21.34
C LEU A 16 3.21 -18.88 -20.36
N GLU A 17 3.51 -20.16 -20.59
CA GLU A 17 3.07 -21.26 -19.75
C GLU A 17 3.98 -21.37 -18.52
N LEU A 18 3.51 -20.80 -17.41
CA LEU A 18 4.23 -20.75 -16.14
C LEU A 18 4.57 -22.14 -15.57
N LYS A 19 3.87 -23.20 -16.00
CA LYS A 19 4.07 -24.60 -15.58
C LYS A 19 5.50 -25.10 -15.80
N ASN A 20 6.16 -24.64 -16.86
CA ASN A 20 7.52 -25.07 -17.22
C ASN A 20 8.62 -24.16 -16.66
N LEU A 21 8.24 -23.09 -15.95
CA LEU A 21 9.18 -22.10 -15.40
C LEU A 21 9.44 -22.32 -13.91
N GLY A 22 8.84 -23.34 -13.29
CA GLY A 22 8.99 -23.63 -11.85
C GLY A 22 8.52 -22.48 -10.96
N VAL A 23 7.76 -21.53 -11.52
CA VAL A 23 7.26 -20.37 -10.77
C VAL A 23 6.01 -20.79 -10.03
N GLN A 24 5.97 -20.44 -8.75
CA GLN A 24 4.82 -20.66 -7.90
C GLN A 24 3.77 -19.57 -8.18
N GLU A 25 2.50 -19.96 -8.33
CA GLU A 25 1.40 -18.98 -8.34
C GLU A 25 1.38 -18.27 -6.98
N MET A 26 1.66 -16.97 -7.01
CA MET A 26 1.67 -16.13 -5.83
C MET A 26 0.26 -16.09 -5.23
N ASN A 27 0.14 -16.40 -3.94
CA ASN A 27 -1.14 -16.26 -3.25
C ASN A 27 -1.43 -14.78 -2.90
N THR A 28 -2.69 -14.47 -2.64
CA THR A 28 -3.14 -13.10 -2.32
C THR A 28 -2.43 -12.48 -1.12
N THR A 29 -2.05 -13.29 -0.12
CA THR A 29 -1.32 -12.85 1.08
C THR A 29 0.12 -12.41 0.74
N GLU A 30 0.79 -13.11 -0.16
CA GLU A 30 2.13 -12.76 -0.64
C GLU A 30 2.09 -11.54 -1.55
N MET A 31 1.06 -11.45 -2.41
CA MET A 31 0.80 -10.27 -3.23
C MET A 31 0.60 -9.01 -2.38
N SER A 32 -0.19 -9.13 -1.31
CA SER A 32 -0.45 -8.03 -0.37
C SER A 32 0.81 -7.55 0.36
N LYS A 33 1.84 -8.40 0.55
CA LYS A 33 3.10 -7.98 1.18
C LYS A 33 3.94 -7.12 0.24
N ILE A 34 3.92 -7.42 -1.06
CA ILE A 34 4.64 -6.66 -2.08
C ILE A 34 3.97 -5.30 -2.33
N GLU A 35 2.64 -5.27 -2.41
CA GLU A 35 1.88 -4.04 -2.68
C GLU A 35 1.68 -3.17 -1.43
N GLY A 36 1.67 -3.77 -0.23
CA GLY A 36 1.26 -3.11 1.02
C GLY A 36 2.35 -2.92 2.07
N GLY A 37 3.61 -3.27 1.79
CA GLY A 37 4.76 -3.10 2.70
C GLY A 37 4.88 -4.17 3.81
N GLY A 38 4.03 -5.19 3.78
CA GLY A 38 4.01 -6.30 4.74
C GLY A 38 3.94 -5.84 6.21
N VAL A 39 4.52 -6.64 7.10
CA VAL A 39 4.48 -6.40 8.57
C VAL A 39 5.04 -5.03 8.97
N ILE A 40 6.06 -4.54 8.26
CA ILE A 40 6.65 -3.23 8.54
C ILE A 40 5.69 -2.10 8.14
N GLY A 41 5.00 -2.24 7.00
CA GLY A 41 3.97 -1.30 6.57
C GLY A 41 2.81 -1.24 7.56
N ASP A 42 2.40 -2.39 8.11
CA ASP A 42 1.33 -2.47 9.10
C ASP A 42 1.74 -1.82 10.44
N LEU A 43 2.97 -2.06 10.91
CA LEU A 43 3.51 -1.40 12.10
C LEU A 43 3.58 0.13 11.92
N PHE A 44 3.98 0.60 10.73
CA PHE A 44 4.02 2.03 10.44
C PHE A 44 2.61 2.66 10.43
N LYS A 45 1.61 1.97 9.87
CA LYS A 45 0.20 2.40 9.92
C LYS A 45 -0.32 2.47 11.34
N GLU A 46 0.03 1.50 12.18
CA GLU A 46 -0.38 1.51 13.58
C GLU A 46 0.27 2.67 14.35
N LEU A 47 1.57 2.88 14.17
CA LEU A 47 2.30 3.98 14.81
C LEU A 47 1.75 5.35 14.39
N THR A 48 1.49 5.54 13.09
CA THR A 48 0.88 6.78 12.58
C THR A 48 -0.56 6.97 13.09
N GLY A 49 -1.32 5.88 13.25
CA GLY A 49 -2.64 5.88 13.89
C GLY A 49 -2.59 6.35 15.34
N ILE A 50 -1.65 5.83 16.13
CA ILE A 50 -1.44 6.24 17.54
C ILE A 50 -1.10 7.74 17.61
N ALA A 51 -0.14 8.20 16.80
CA ALA A 51 0.26 9.61 16.79
C ALA A 51 -0.91 10.53 16.41
N THR A 52 -1.68 10.14 15.39
CA THR A 52 -2.86 10.91 14.93
C THR A 52 -3.93 10.98 16.03
N ASN A 53 -4.20 9.87 16.72
CA ASN A 53 -5.18 9.83 17.79
C ASN A 53 -4.75 10.66 19.01
N LEU A 54 -3.46 10.64 19.36
CA LEU A 54 -2.93 11.47 20.44
C LEU A 54 -3.11 12.96 20.15
N VAL A 55 -2.81 13.39 18.91
CA VAL A 55 -2.99 14.79 18.49
C VAL A 55 -4.48 15.17 18.54
N LYS A 56 -5.36 14.34 17.99
CA LYS A 56 -6.81 14.59 18.02
C LYS A 56 -7.35 14.72 19.44
N ASN A 57 -6.95 13.82 20.34
CA ASN A 57 -7.38 13.84 21.73
C ASN A 57 -6.89 15.10 22.44
N THR A 58 -5.64 15.50 22.20
CA THR A 58 -5.07 16.73 22.77
C THR A 58 -5.83 17.98 22.30
N ILE A 59 -6.08 18.09 20.98
CA ILE A 59 -6.84 19.21 20.41
C ILE A 59 -8.25 19.24 20.98
N SER A 60 -8.92 18.08 21.05
CA SER A 60 -10.27 17.98 21.62
C SER A 60 -10.29 18.42 23.08
N PHE A 61 -9.33 17.97 23.88
CA PHE A 61 -9.23 18.35 25.28
C PHE A 61 -9.06 19.87 25.43
N ILE A 62 -8.12 20.47 24.68
CA ILE A 62 -7.92 21.93 24.69
C ILE A 62 -9.21 22.65 24.30
N GLY A 63 -9.87 22.22 23.22
CA GLY A 63 -11.13 22.80 22.77
C GLY A 63 -12.21 22.77 23.86
N THR A 64 -12.36 21.66 24.57
CA THR A 64 -13.28 21.55 25.70
C THR A 64 -12.91 22.50 26.84
N GLN A 65 -11.62 22.57 27.23
CA GLN A 65 -11.19 23.47 28.30
C GLN A 65 -11.44 24.95 27.96
N LEU A 66 -11.13 25.36 26.73
CA LEU A 66 -11.41 26.73 26.28
C LEU A 66 -12.92 27.01 26.26
N GLY A 67 -13.73 26.04 25.82
CA GLY A 67 -15.19 26.16 25.86
C GLY A 67 -15.74 26.31 27.28
N ILE A 68 -15.17 25.61 28.26
CA ILE A 68 -15.54 25.78 29.67
C ILE A 68 -15.14 27.18 30.15
N ILE A 69 -13.89 27.61 29.92
CA ILE A 69 -13.39 28.89 30.41
C ILE A 69 -14.20 30.05 29.79
N PHE A 70 -14.27 30.11 28.47
CA PHE A 70 -14.91 31.23 27.77
C PHE A 70 -16.42 31.13 27.67
N GLY A 71 -17.01 29.93 27.75
CA GLY A 71 -18.46 29.76 27.83
C GLY A 71 -19.04 29.99 29.22
N SER A 72 -18.18 30.16 30.23
CA SER A 72 -18.57 30.48 31.61
C SER A 72 -18.44 31.97 31.97
N LEU A 73 -17.91 32.80 31.06
CA LEU A 73 -17.95 34.27 31.14
C LEU A 73 -19.25 34.81 30.53
#